data_AF-W2LD03-F1
#
_entry.id   AF-W2LD03-F1
#
_cell.length_a   1.000
_cell.length_b   1.000
_cell.length_c   1.000
_cell.angle_alpha   90.00
_cell.angle_beta   90.00
_cell.angle_gamma   90.00
#
_symmetry.space_group_name_H-M   'P 1'
#
loop_
_entity.id
_entity.type
_entity.pdbx_description
1 polymer ?
#
loop_
_entity_poly.entity_id
_entity_poly.type
_entity_poly.pdbx_seq_one_letter_code
_entity_poly.pdbx_strand_id
1 'polypeptide(L)' 'MRAQCYLRSSDILAMIEKFTAAAGQEDVNAVVVAWVYSPEHLENAMGDYTMCGSVYAFNEKGS' A
#
# COMPACT_ATOMS: atom_id res chain seq x y z
N MET A 1 -0.73 4.23 -36.35
CA MET A 1 -0.27 4.71 -35.02
C MET A 1 -0.95 3.87 -33.95
N ARG A 2 -0.20 3.26 -33.04
CA ARG A 2 -0.79 2.67 -31.83
C ARG A 2 -0.72 3.72 -30.74
N ALA A 3 -1.88 4.13 -30.21
CA ALA A 3 -1.91 4.97 -29.02
C ALA A 3 -1.38 4.14 -27.85
N GLN A 4 -0.29 4.60 -27.24
CA GLN A 4 0.25 3.98 -26.05
C GLN A 4 -0.61 4.41 -24.87
N CYS A 5 -1.28 3.47 -24.22
CA CYS A 5 -2.09 3.74 -23.04
C CYS A 5 -1.14 4.05 -21.87
N TYR A 6 -1.05 5.32 -21.49
CA TYR A 6 -0.36 5.75 -20.27
C TYR A 6 -1.40 6.00 -19.19
N LEU A 7 -1.32 5.25 -18.10
CA LEU A 7 -2.04 5.56 -16.86
C LEU A 7 -1.34 6.76 -16.20
N ARG A 8 -2.09 7.83 -15.90
CA ARG A 8 -1.55 8.95 -15.12
C ARG A 8 -1.59 8.56 -13.64
N SER A 9 -0.71 9.13 -12.82
CA SER A 9 -0.71 8.87 -11.37
C SER A 9 -2.05 9.18 -10.70
N SER A 10 -2.80 10.17 -11.22
CA SER A 10 -4.17 10.47 -10.79
C SER A 10 -5.15 9.33 -11.07
N ASP A 11 -4.97 8.63 -12.20
CA ASP A 11 -5.83 7.52 -12.60
C ASP A 11 -5.54 6.30 -11.70
N ILE A 12 -4.28 6.10 -11.31
CA ILE A 12 -3.88 5.05 -10.36
C ILE A 12 -4.46 5.33 -8.97
N LEU A 13 -4.33 6.57 -8.47
CA LEU A 13 -4.87 6.92 -7.14
C LEU A 13 -6.39 6.77 -7.07
N ALA A 14 -7.09 7.10 -8.15
CA ALA A 14 -8.54 6.96 -8.23
C ALA A 14 -9.01 5.48 -8.25
N MET A 15 -8.12 4.53 -8.56
CA MET A 15 -8.41 3.09 -8.56
C MET A 15 -8.09 2.41 -7.22
N ILE A 16 -7.50 3.10 -6.25
CA ILE A 16 -7.18 2.54 -4.94
C ILE A 16 -8.39 2.69 -4.03
N GLU A 17 -9.02 1.57 -3.69
CA GLU A 17 -10.18 1.56 -2.77
C GLU A 17 -9.75 1.77 -1.32
N LYS A 18 -8.70 1.08 -0.87
CA LYS A 18 -8.18 1.15 0.49
C LYS A 18 -6.66 1.19 0.52
N PHE A 19 -6.12 1.80 1.57
CA PHE A 19 -4.69 1.98 1.75
C PHE A 19 -4.32 1.74 3.22
N THR A 20 -3.15 1.12 3.43
CA THR A 20 -2.51 0.96 4.74
C THR A 20 -1.04 1.34 4.60
N ALA A 21 -0.51 2.04 5.61
CA ALA A 21 0.89 2.46 5.64
C ALA A 21 1.48 2.24 7.03
N ALA A 22 2.80 2.10 7.05
CA ALA A 22 3.59 2.04 8.27
C ALA A 22 4.96 2.65 8.01
N ALA A 23 5.59 3.13 9.08
CA ALA A 23 6.95 3.64 9.07
C ALA A 23 7.60 3.42 10.44
N GLY A 24 8.91 3.14 10.44
CA GLY A 24 9.72 3.01 11.66
C GLY A 24 9.79 1.60 12.27
N GLN A 25 9.11 0.60 11.70
CA GLN A 25 9.23 -0.79 12.11
C GLN A 25 10.52 -1.42 11.53
N GLU A 26 11.07 -2.40 12.25
CA GLU A 26 12.33 -3.07 11.89
C GLU A 26 12.22 -3.86 10.57
N ASP A 27 11.08 -4.51 10.35
CA ASP A 27 10.82 -5.30 9.15
C ASP A 27 9.33 -5.35 8.77
N VAL A 28 9.05 -6.00 7.64
CA VAL A 28 7.69 -6.16 7.09
C VAL A 28 6.80 -6.99 8.03
N ASN A 29 7.35 -7.96 8.76
CA ASN A 29 6.55 -8.78 9.67
C ASN A 29 6.04 -7.94 10.84
N ALA A 30 6.89 -7.07 11.41
CA ALA A 30 6.50 -6.11 12.44
C ALA A 30 5.41 -5.14 11.92
N VAL A 31 5.49 -4.71 10.66
CA VAL A 31 4.44 -3.91 10.02
C VAL A 31 3.11 -4.65 9.94
N VAL A 32 3.10 -5.87 9.40
CA VAL A 32 1.86 -6.65 9.21
C VAL A 32 1.22 -7.00 10.55
N VAL A 33 2.03 -7.37 11.55
CA VAL A 33 1.55 -7.62 12.92
C VAL A 33 0.90 -6.36 13.49
N ALA A 34 1.52 -5.19 13.33
CA ALA A 34 0.96 -3.92 13.80
C ALA A 34 -0.38 -3.59 13.11
N TRP A 35 -0.51 -3.87 11.81
CA TRP A 35 -1.78 -3.70 11.09
C TRP A 35 -2.87 -4.64 11.59
N VAL A 36 -2.56 -5.91 11.87
CA VAL A 36 -3.55 -6.87 12.40
C VAL A 36 -4.10 -6.44 13.77
N TYR A 37 -3.28 -5.82 14.61
CA TYR A 37 -3.70 -5.30 15.92
C TYR A 37 -4.39 -3.92 15.86
N SER A 38 -4.52 -3.33 14.67
CA SER A 38 -5.23 -2.07 14.48
C SER A 38 -6.51 -2.30 13.66
N PRO A 39 -7.71 -2.12 14.25
CA PRO A 39 -8.97 -2.43 13.57
C PRO A 39 -9.12 -1.78 12.20
N GLU A 40 -8.73 -0.51 12.05
CA GLU A 40 -8.80 0.21 10.78
C GLU A 40 -7.87 -0.38 9.71
N HIS A 41 -6.61 -0.67 10.07
CA HIS A 41 -5.65 -1.25 9.12
C HIS A 41 -6.05 -2.68 8.75
N LEU A 42 -6.59 -3.45 9.71
CA LEU A 42 -7.09 -4.79 9.48
C LEU A 42 -8.29 -4.77 8.52
N GLU A 43 -9.26 -3.87 8.72
CA GLU A 43 -10.40 -3.70 7.80
C GLU A 43 -9.94 -3.34 6.39
N ASN A 44 -8.96 -2.44 6.26
CA ASN A 44 -8.39 -2.07 4.97
C ASN A 44 -7.63 -3.23 4.29
N ALA A 45 -6.98 -4.11 5.06
CA ALA A 45 -6.21 -5.24 4.52
C ALA A 45 -7.08 -6.47 4.18
N MET A 46 -8.20 -6.66 4.88
CA MET A 46 -9.06 -7.85 4.78
C MET A 46 -10.36 -7.63 4.01
N GLY A 47 -10.51 -6.51 3.30
CA GLY A 47 -11.68 -6.26 2.46
C GLY A 47 -11.79 -7.19 1.25
N ASP A 48 -12.94 -7.15 0.57
CA ASP A 48 -13.22 -7.95 -0.62
C ASP A 48 -12.58 -7.33 -1.88
N TYR A 49 -11.26 -7.47 -1.99
CA TYR A 49 -10.47 -6.97 -3.11
C TYR A 49 -9.96 -8.10 -3.98
N THR A 50 -9.98 -7.92 -5.29
CA THR A 50 -9.39 -8.86 -6.25
C THR A 50 -7.95 -8.51 -6.62
N MET A 51 -7.44 -7.36 -6.15
CA MET A 51 -6.10 -6.85 -6.44
C MET A 51 -5.49 -6.22 -5.19
N CYS A 52 -4.19 -6.46 -4.98
CA CYS A 52 -3.38 -5.85 -3.94
C CYS A 52 -2.03 -5.42 -4.52
N GLY A 53 -1.56 -4.23 -4.15
CA GLY A 53 -0.25 -3.71 -4.53
C GLY A 53 0.49 -3.23 -3.29
N SER A 54 1.82 -3.36 -3.29
CA SER A 54 2.67 -2.88 -2.20
C SER A 54 3.87 -2.11 -2.75
N VAL A 55 4.28 -1.09 -2.00
CA VAL A 55 5.50 -0.33 -2.27
C VAL A 55 6.27 -0.20 -0.96
N TYR A 56 7.58 -0.37 -1.04
CA TYR A 56 8.48 -0.18 0.09
C TYR A 56 9.52 0.88 -0.30
N ALA A 57 9.62 1.92 0.52
CA ALA A 57 10.61 2.97 0.37
C ALA A 57 11.60 2.87 1.54
N PHE A 58 12.86 2.66 1.21
CA PHE A 58 13.96 2.66 2.17
C PHE A 58 14.91 3.80 1.81
N ASN A 59 15.25 4.62 2.79
CA ASN A 59 16.39 5.51 2.69
C ASN A 59 17.52 4.97 3.57
N GLU A 60 18.77 4.99 3.08
CA GLU A 60 19.93 4.58 3.88
C GLU A 60 20.13 5.47 5.14
N LYS A 61 19.47 6.63 5.17
CA LYS A 61 19.57 7.60 6.26
C LYS A 61 18.61 7.35 7.44
N GLY A 62 17.64 6.45 7.29
CA GLY A 62 16.69 6.11 8.35
C GLY A 62 15.88 7.31 8.87
N SER A 63 15.41 8.20 8.00
CA SER A 63 14.33 9.19 8.23
C SER A 63 14.12 10.05 7.00
#